data_AF-A0A7R9R089-F1
#
_entry.id   AF-A0A7R9R089-F1
#
_cell.length_a   1.000
_cell.length_b   1.000
_cell.length_c   1.000
_cell.angle_alpha   90.00
_cell.angle_beta   90.00
_cell.angle_gamma   90.00
#
_symmetry.space_group_name_H-M   'P 1'
#
loop_
_entity.id
_entity.type
_entity.pdbx_description
1 polymer ?
#
loop_
_entity_poly.entity_id
_entity_poly.type
_entity_poly.pdbx_seq_one_letter_code
_entity_poly.pdbx_strand_id
1 'polypeptide(L)'
;MQLATSHYSEVRCQSQDTLFNCFRSFPYSYRLCLPDLLANIAKEQPENHEQFKGSLYVILGRRGSSLLTSHDWSTLNALWPALVDAKHSEKPSIIRLLDLEITGYVRKYFDTLALSVDIPDQCVAAAKRVWTDNKSLPKPAFDCPTDTEIRNALIIAQKRNQTNTDLYTDLIEKLVSLMNGSNGSNLHWRYYQLSNVMLSMLIRHDIPLPASAVNLFTKNLIHDTLYIRKISIASYSAVL
;
A
#
# COMPACT_ATOMS: atom_id res chain seq x y z
N MET A 1 19.50 4.50 -0.15
CA MET A 1 18.41 5.48 -0.35
C MET A 1 18.90 6.80 -0.91
N GLN A 2 19.80 7.51 -0.23
CA GLN A 2 20.30 8.85 -0.65
C GLN A 2 20.74 8.94 -2.12
N LEU A 3 21.52 7.98 -2.63
CA LEU A 3 21.96 7.96 -4.04
C LEU A 3 20.80 7.67 -5.02
N ALA A 4 19.81 6.88 -4.61
CA ALA A 4 18.62 6.55 -5.39
C ALA A 4 17.63 7.73 -5.51
N THR A 5 17.86 8.83 -4.79
CA THR A 5 17.16 10.11 -4.90
C THR A 5 18.12 11.26 -5.25
N SER A 6 19.30 10.95 -5.78
CA SER A 6 20.29 11.96 -6.16
C SER A 6 19.76 12.92 -7.24
N HIS A 7 20.35 14.11 -7.30
CA HIS A 7 20.08 15.10 -8.33
C HIS A 7 20.48 14.60 -9.73
N TYR A 8 21.58 13.87 -9.82
CA TYR A 8 22.10 13.32 -11.08
C TYR A 8 21.31 12.08 -11.50
N SER A 9 20.67 12.13 -12.67
CA SER A 9 19.82 11.06 -13.19
C SER A 9 20.53 9.73 -13.35
N GLU A 10 21.76 9.72 -13.85
CA GLU A 10 22.52 8.49 -14.09
C GLU A 10 22.86 7.75 -12.77
N VAL A 11 23.38 8.49 -11.78
CA VAL A 11 23.64 7.97 -10.43
C VAL A 11 22.37 7.41 -9.82
N ARG A 12 21.26 8.15 -9.96
CA ARG A 12 19.94 7.75 -9.46
C ARG A 12 19.46 6.45 -10.10
N CYS A 13 19.48 6.32 -11.43
CA CYS A 13 19.04 5.11 -12.13
C CYS A 13 19.85 3.88 -11.69
N GLN A 14 21.19 3.97 -11.67
CA GLN A 14 22.05 2.86 -11.26
C GLN A 14 21.86 2.48 -9.79
N SER A 15 21.66 3.49 -8.93
CA SER A 15 21.43 3.27 -7.49
C SER A 15 20.06 2.65 -7.22
N GLN A 16 19.02 3.04 -7.98
CA GLN A 16 17.69 2.45 -7.90
C GLN A 16 17.71 0.97 -8.29
N ASP A 17 18.41 0.61 -9.37
CA ASP A 17 18.54 -0.79 -9.78
C ASP A 17 19.22 -1.65 -8.72
N THR A 18 20.30 -1.14 -8.11
CA THR A 18 20.96 -1.81 -6.98
C THR A 18 20.02 -1.95 -5.79
N LEU A 19 19.28 -0.88 -5.46
CA LEU A 19 18.33 -0.88 -4.35
C LEU A 19 17.18 -1.88 -4.57
N PHE A 20 16.66 -2.00 -5.80
CA PHE A 20 15.63 -2.98 -6.13
C PHE A 20 16.12 -4.42 -6.00
N ASN A 21 17.39 -4.68 -6.35
CA ASN A 21 18.01 -5.97 -6.09
C ASN A 21 18.11 -6.25 -4.59
N CYS A 22 18.43 -5.26 -3.76
CA CYS A 22 18.40 -5.42 -2.31
C CYS A 22 17.00 -5.76 -1.79
N PHE A 23 15.95 -5.07 -2.27
CA PHE A 23 14.57 -5.37 -1.87
C PHE A 23 14.14 -6.78 -2.26
N ARG A 24 14.62 -7.29 -3.40
CA ARG A 24 14.37 -8.66 -3.84
C ARG A 24 15.13 -9.70 -3.02
N SER A 25 16.37 -9.42 -2.66
CA SER A 25 17.22 -10.34 -1.89
C SER A 25 16.86 -10.39 -0.41
N PHE A 26 16.39 -9.27 0.15
CA PHE A 26 16.08 -9.14 1.57
C PHE A 26 14.61 -8.73 1.75
N PRO A 27 13.70 -9.68 2.04
CA PRO A 27 12.29 -9.38 2.31
C PRO A 27 12.13 -8.30 3.39
N TYR A 28 11.16 -7.41 3.22
CA TYR A 28 10.86 -6.29 4.12
C TYR A 28 11.96 -5.22 4.30
N SER A 29 13.10 -5.32 3.62
CA SER A 29 14.17 -4.32 3.70
C SER A 29 13.74 -2.92 3.23
N TYR A 30 12.71 -2.83 2.37
CA TYR A 30 12.12 -1.56 1.95
C TYR A 30 11.56 -0.73 3.13
N ARG A 31 11.16 -1.36 4.23
CA ARG A 31 10.67 -0.67 5.43
C ARG A 31 11.72 0.26 6.04
N LEU A 32 13.00 -0.07 5.87
CA LEU A 32 14.11 0.77 6.32
C LEU A 32 14.22 2.06 5.50
N CYS A 33 13.80 2.04 4.23
CA CYS A 33 13.82 3.20 3.34
C CYS A 33 12.51 4.00 3.38
N LEU A 34 11.44 3.45 3.96
CA LEU A 34 10.12 4.07 3.97
C LEU A 34 10.11 5.46 4.65
N PRO A 35 10.73 5.68 5.84
CA PRO A 35 10.75 7.00 6.46
C PRO A 35 11.41 8.07 5.58
N ASP A 36 12.54 7.75 4.96
CA ASP A 36 13.26 8.64 4.04
C ASP A 36 12.40 8.97 2.80
N LEU A 37 11.68 7.99 2.27
CA LEU A 37 10.78 8.19 1.13
C LEU A 37 9.63 9.14 1.49
N LEU A 38 8.97 8.93 2.63
CA LEU A 38 7.89 9.78 3.11
C LEU A 38 8.38 11.22 3.34
N ALA A 39 9.55 11.37 3.97
CA ALA A 39 10.18 12.68 4.16
C ALA A 39 10.48 13.38 2.83
N ASN A 40 10.97 12.65 1.82
CA ASN A 40 11.27 13.22 0.51
C ASN A 40 10.03 13.62 -0.29
N ILE A 41 8.89 12.95 -0.07
CA ILE A 41 7.61 13.24 -0.73
C ILE A 41 6.94 14.48 -0.12
N ALA A 42 7.08 14.65 1.19
CA ALA A 42 6.53 15.78 1.92
C ALA A 42 7.27 17.11 1.66
N LYS A 43 8.51 17.06 1.13
CA LYS A 43 9.31 18.25 0.83
C LYS A 43 8.64 19.15 -0.22
N GLU A 44 8.79 20.46 -0.01
CA GLU A 44 8.30 21.46 -0.94
C GLU A 44 9.03 21.44 -2.28
N GLN A 45 8.28 21.77 -3.32
CA GLN A 45 8.73 21.94 -4.70
C GLN A 45 8.77 23.45 -4.99
N PRO A 46 9.73 23.96 -5.78
CA PRO A 46 10.47 23.27 -6.85
C PRO A 46 11.90 22.80 -6.53
N GLU A 47 12.46 23.16 -5.37
CA GLU A 47 13.88 22.92 -5.05
C GLU A 47 14.23 21.42 -5.01
N ASN A 48 13.25 20.57 -4.71
CA ASN A 48 13.44 19.14 -4.49
C ASN A 48 12.92 18.26 -5.63
N HIS A 49 12.71 18.80 -6.83
CA HIS A 49 12.06 18.08 -7.93
C HIS A 49 12.74 16.76 -8.28
N GLU A 50 14.08 16.71 -8.27
CA GLU A 50 14.81 15.50 -8.61
C GLU A 50 14.77 14.45 -7.48
N GLN A 51 14.78 14.88 -6.22
CA GLN A 51 14.59 13.99 -5.07
C GLN A 51 13.16 13.42 -5.09
N PHE A 52 12.16 14.26 -5.31
CA PHE A 52 10.76 13.85 -5.42
C PHE A 52 10.56 12.84 -6.54
N LYS A 53 11.03 13.16 -7.76
CA LYS A 53 11.00 12.24 -8.90
C LYS A 53 11.70 10.92 -8.60
N GLY A 54 12.86 10.97 -7.93
CA GLY A 54 13.59 9.77 -7.52
C GLY A 54 12.79 8.90 -6.55
N SER A 55 12.14 9.51 -5.55
CA SER A 55 11.30 8.81 -4.59
C SER A 55 10.11 8.13 -5.27
N LEU A 56 9.48 8.81 -6.23
CA LEU A 56 8.38 8.23 -7.01
C LEU A 56 8.82 7.01 -7.81
N TYR A 57 10.03 7.01 -8.41
CA TYR A 57 10.57 5.82 -9.07
C TYR A 57 10.87 4.69 -8.10
N VAL A 58 11.38 4.99 -6.90
CA VAL A 58 11.62 3.97 -5.87
C VAL A 58 10.30 3.35 -5.41
N ILE A 59 9.25 4.17 -5.25
CA ILE A 59 7.90 3.71 -4.88
C ILE A 59 7.27 2.85 -5.98
N LEU A 60 7.37 3.31 -7.23
CA LEU A 60 6.90 2.54 -8.39
C LEU A 60 7.61 1.19 -8.48
N GLY A 61 8.90 1.14 -8.12
CA GLY A 61 9.69 -0.08 -8.12
C GLY A 61 9.93 -0.61 -9.53
N ARG A 62 10.37 -1.88 -9.62
CA ARG A 62 10.66 -2.55 -10.90
C ARG A 62 10.11 -3.96 -10.91
N ARG A 63 9.27 -4.29 -11.91
CA ARG A 63 8.78 -5.66 -12.19
C ARG A 63 8.24 -6.39 -10.94
N GLY A 64 7.17 -5.87 -10.35
CA GLY A 64 6.42 -6.54 -9.27
C GLY A 64 6.93 -6.25 -7.85
N SER A 65 7.91 -5.36 -7.68
CA SER A 65 8.42 -4.94 -6.36
C SER A 65 7.94 -3.54 -5.94
N SER A 66 6.80 -3.08 -6.47
CA SER A 66 6.27 -1.76 -6.13
C SER A 66 5.84 -1.68 -4.67
N LEU A 67 6.18 -0.56 -4.01
CA LEU A 67 5.71 -0.29 -2.65
C LEU A 67 4.22 0.05 -2.62
N LEU A 68 3.66 0.49 -3.76
CA LEU A 68 2.24 0.80 -3.93
C LEU A 68 1.33 -0.42 -3.73
N THR A 69 1.84 -1.61 -4.04
CA THR A 69 1.13 -2.89 -3.95
C THR A 69 1.80 -3.79 -2.91
N SER A 70 2.48 -3.20 -1.93
CA SER A 70 3.08 -3.96 -0.83
C SER A 70 1.98 -4.66 -0.02
N HIS A 71 2.17 -5.94 0.28
CA HIS A 71 1.23 -6.74 1.10
C HIS A 71 1.39 -6.43 2.60
N ASP A 72 1.41 -5.15 2.95
CA ASP A 72 1.66 -4.66 4.30
C ASP A 72 0.81 -3.41 4.59
N TRP A 73 -0.24 -3.58 5.39
CA TRP A 73 -1.15 -2.50 5.77
C TRP A 73 -0.44 -1.32 6.42
N SER A 74 0.62 -1.56 7.18
CA SER A 74 1.38 -0.47 7.83
C SER A 74 2.09 0.42 6.80
N THR A 75 2.62 -0.18 5.74
CA THR A 75 3.28 0.52 4.64
C THR A 75 2.25 1.28 3.80
N LEU A 76 1.12 0.66 3.43
CA LEU A 76 0.07 1.32 2.65
C LEU A 76 -0.55 2.50 3.41
N ASN A 77 -0.85 2.32 4.71
CA ASN A 77 -1.44 3.35 5.58
C ASN A 77 -0.53 4.59 5.73
N ALA A 78 0.78 4.44 5.63
CA ALA A 78 1.72 5.55 5.65
C ALA A 78 1.93 6.15 4.24
N LEU A 79 2.10 5.29 3.23
CA LEU A 79 2.55 5.69 1.90
C LEU A 79 1.45 6.33 1.06
N TRP A 80 0.26 5.73 1.01
CA TRP A 80 -0.81 6.21 0.13
C TRP A 80 -1.30 7.61 0.51
N PRO A 81 -1.61 7.91 1.79
CA PRO A 81 -1.98 9.27 2.18
C PRO A 81 -0.86 10.27 1.93
N ALA A 82 0.40 9.92 2.22
CA ALA A 82 1.54 10.80 1.96
C ALA A 82 1.74 11.10 0.46
N LEU A 83 1.48 10.14 -0.41
CA LEU A 83 1.55 10.33 -1.86
C LEU A 83 0.41 11.20 -2.39
N VAL A 84 -0.78 11.10 -1.79
CA VAL A 84 -1.93 11.95 -2.12
C VAL A 84 -1.74 13.38 -1.61
N ASP A 85 -1.20 13.55 -0.40
CA ASP A 85 -0.94 14.86 0.22
C ASP A 85 0.34 15.54 -0.31
N ALA A 86 1.08 14.86 -1.19
CA ALA A 86 2.29 15.38 -1.78
C ALA A 86 2.07 16.71 -2.52
N LYS A 87 3.04 17.62 -2.43
CA LYS A 87 2.98 18.88 -3.19
C LYS A 87 3.00 18.61 -4.70
N HIS A 88 2.17 19.32 -5.46
CA HIS A 88 2.11 19.15 -6.91
C HIS A 88 3.39 19.64 -7.58
N SER A 89 3.74 19.01 -8.70
CA SER A 89 4.83 19.44 -9.58
C SER A 89 4.31 19.59 -10.99
N GLU A 90 4.66 20.71 -11.63
CA GLU A 90 4.28 21.01 -13.02
C GLU A 90 5.26 20.39 -14.04
N LYS A 91 6.31 19.69 -13.61
CA LYS A 91 7.25 19.04 -14.53
C LYS A 91 6.53 17.92 -15.31
N PRO A 92 6.52 17.94 -16.67
CA PRO A 92 5.81 16.94 -17.46
C PRO A 92 6.21 15.49 -17.16
N SER A 93 7.49 15.25 -16.86
CA SER A 93 7.98 13.91 -16.52
C SER A 93 7.49 13.40 -15.16
N ILE A 94 7.20 14.28 -14.20
CA ILE A 94 6.64 13.92 -12.89
C ILE A 94 5.13 13.71 -13.01
N ILE A 95 4.44 14.59 -13.74
CA ILE A 95 3.02 14.44 -14.07
C ILE A 95 2.77 13.09 -14.73
N ARG A 96 3.56 12.74 -15.77
CA ARG A 96 3.46 11.45 -16.44
C ARG A 96 3.65 10.27 -15.48
N LEU A 97 4.61 10.38 -14.55
CA LEU A 97 4.91 9.33 -13.58
C LEU A 97 3.75 9.11 -12.60
N LEU A 98 3.11 10.18 -12.11
CA LEU A 98 1.94 10.09 -11.23
C LEU A 98 0.69 9.61 -11.98
N ASP A 99 0.35 10.28 -13.09
CA ASP A 99 -0.93 10.09 -13.78
C ASP A 99 -0.99 8.77 -14.57
N LEU A 100 0.09 8.38 -15.24
CA LEU A 100 0.10 7.17 -16.07
C LEU A 100 0.66 5.97 -15.32
N GLU A 101 1.88 6.11 -14.78
CA GLU A 101 2.60 4.96 -14.25
C GLU A 101 2.06 4.56 -12.87
N ILE A 102 2.06 5.47 -11.89
CA ILE A 102 1.62 5.16 -10.52
C ILE A 102 0.12 4.83 -10.48
N THR A 103 -0.72 5.72 -11.02
CA THR A 103 -2.18 5.51 -11.02
C THR A 103 -2.55 4.26 -11.82
N GLY A 104 -1.91 4.05 -12.98
CA GLY A 104 -2.11 2.85 -13.79
C GLY A 104 -1.63 1.58 -13.10
N TYR A 105 -0.52 1.65 -12.35
CA TYR A 105 0.04 0.52 -11.62
C TYR A 105 -0.89 0.07 -10.49
N VAL A 106 -1.35 1.00 -9.65
CA VAL A 106 -2.32 0.70 -8.56
C VAL A 106 -3.56 0.04 -9.14
N ARG A 107 -4.15 0.63 -10.18
CA ARG A 107 -5.36 0.07 -10.80
C ARG A 107 -5.17 -1.33 -11.40
N LYS A 108 -3.97 -1.63 -11.93
CA LYS A 108 -3.70 -2.88 -12.65
C LYS A 108 -3.22 -4.02 -11.76
N TYR A 109 -2.46 -3.69 -10.71
CA TYR A 109 -1.69 -4.67 -9.94
C TYR A 109 -2.00 -4.68 -8.44
N PHE A 110 -2.89 -3.79 -7.96
CA PHE A 110 -3.30 -3.87 -6.56
C PHE A 110 -4.28 -5.02 -6.36
N ASP A 111 -3.84 -6.01 -5.59
CA ASP A 111 -4.64 -7.15 -5.19
C ASP A 111 -5.28 -6.91 -3.81
N THR A 112 -6.38 -7.61 -3.55
CA THR A 112 -7.07 -7.58 -2.26
C THR A 112 -6.21 -8.23 -1.17
N LEU A 113 -5.58 -7.43 -0.31
CA LEU A 113 -4.76 -7.91 0.81
C LEU A 113 -5.58 -8.61 1.89
N ALA A 114 -5.08 -9.66 2.55
CA ALA A 114 -5.83 -10.29 3.65
C ALA A 114 -5.93 -9.36 4.88
N LEU A 115 -7.13 -9.27 5.48
CA LEU A 115 -7.35 -8.59 6.76
C LEU A 115 -7.20 -9.58 7.92
N SER A 116 -7.99 -10.66 7.86
CA SER A 116 -7.89 -11.81 8.76
C SER A 116 -7.22 -13.00 8.07
N VAL A 117 -6.41 -13.71 8.84
CA VAL A 117 -5.92 -15.05 8.50
C VAL A 117 -6.25 -15.95 9.68
N ASP A 118 -7.22 -16.84 9.47
CA ASP A 118 -7.64 -17.83 10.45
C ASP A 118 -7.11 -19.21 10.05
N ILE A 119 -6.54 -19.94 11.01
CA ILE A 119 -5.95 -21.26 10.79
C ILE A 119 -6.87 -22.30 11.42
N PRO A 120 -7.59 -23.11 10.63
CA PRO A 120 -8.47 -24.15 11.17
C PRO A 120 -7.70 -25.21 11.96
N ASP A 121 -8.34 -25.81 12.95
CA ASP A 121 -7.75 -26.89 13.77
C ASP A 121 -7.27 -28.08 12.93
N GLN A 122 -7.92 -28.33 11.80
CA GLN A 122 -7.53 -29.37 10.84
C GLN A 122 -6.13 -29.12 10.26
N CYS A 123 -5.79 -27.85 9.97
CA CYS A 123 -4.46 -27.47 9.49
C CYS A 123 -3.40 -27.63 10.58
N VAL A 124 -3.75 -27.28 11.82
CA VAL A 124 -2.88 -27.50 12.99
C VAL A 124 -2.62 -29.00 13.20
N ALA A 125 -3.66 -29.82 13.12
CA ALA A 125 -3.54 -31.28 13.24
C ALA A 125 -2.68 -31.87 12.12
N ALA A 126 -2.85 -31.41 10.87
CA ALA A 126 -2.03 -31.83 9.75
C ALA A 126 -0.55 -31.42 9.94
N ALA A 127 -0.28 -30.20 10.39
CA ALA A 127 1.07 -29.72 10.68
C ALA A 127 1.73 -30.53 11.82
N LYS A 128 0.99 -30.85 12.88
CA LYS A 128 1.47 -31.74 13.96
C LYS A 128 1.83 -33.13 13.42
N ARG A 129 1.03 -33.70 12.52
CA ARG A 129 1.34 -35.00 11.88
C ARG A 129 2.66 -34.96 11.13
N VAL A 130 2.91 -33.91 10.32
CA VAL A 130 4.20 -33.73 9.61
C VAL A 130 5.39 -33.66 10.58
N TRP A 131 5.19 -33.09 11.77
CA TRP A 131 6.22 -33.02 12.80
C TRP A 131 6.51 -34.36 13.47
N THR A 132 5.45 -35.14 13.74
CA THR A 132 5.53 -36.40 14.50
C THR A 132 5.74 -37.64 13.63
N ASP A 133 5.54 -37.56 12.31
CA ASP A 133 5.69 -38.71 11.42
C ASP A 133 7.15 -39.14 11.35
N ASN A 134 7.44 -40.28 11.96
CA ASN A 134 8.77 -40.86 12.00
C ASN A 134 9.25 -41.36 10.63
N LYS A 135 8.38 -41.43 9.62
CA LYS A 135 8.70 -41.93 8.28
C LYS A 135 9.06 -40.83 7.28
N SER A 136 8.75 -39.56 7.56
CA SER A 136 9.07 -38.44 6.66
C SER A 136 10.44 -37.84 6.99
N LEU A 137 11.44 -38.14 6.15
CA LEU A 137 12.70 -37.40 6.10
C LEU A 137 12.61 -36.33 4.99
N PRO A 138 13.14 -35.11 5.18
CA PRO A 138 13.85 -34.62 6.36
C PRO A 138 12.93 -34.23 7.53
N LYS A 139 13.40 -34.43 8.77
CA LYS A 139 12.69 -34.02 9.99
C LYS A 139 12.97 -32.55 10.32
N PRO A 140 12.01 -31.82 10.93
CA PRO A 140 12.27 -30.52 11.51
C PRO A 140 13.39 -30.60 12.55
N ALA A 141 14.30 -29.62 12.57
CA ALA A 141 15.41 -29.56 13.52
C ALA A 141 14.98 -29.17 14.94
N PHE A 142 13.76 -28.65 15.10
CA PHE A 142 13.20 -28.17 16.36
C PHE A 142 12.09 -29.11 16.86
N ASP A 143 11.84 -29.08 18.16
CA ASP A 143 10.77 -29.84 18.78
C ASP A 143 9.38 -29.37 18.31
N CYS A 144 8.40 -30.27 18.37
CA CYS A 144 7.02 -29.93 18.03
C CYS A 144 6.51 -28.85 18.99
N PRO A 145 5.88 -27.76 18.48
CA PRO A 145 5.33 -26.71 19.33
C PRO A 145 4.36 -27.25 20.38
N THR A 146 4.49 -26.76 21.60
CA THR A 146 3.60 -27.08 22.72
C THR A 146 2.23 -26.44 22.55
N ASP A 147 1.21 -27.01 23.20
CA ASP A 147 -0.14 -26.44 23.15
C ASP A 147 -0.23 -25.03 23.76
N THR A 148 0.71 -24.65 24.62
CA THR A 148 0.85 -23.29 25.14
C THR A 148 1.39 -22.33 24.08
N GLU A 149 2.40 -22.73 23.31
CA GLU A 149 2.96 -21.91 22.23
C GLU A 149 1.95 -21.72 21.09
N ILE A 150 1.20 -22.77 20.76
CA ILE A 150 0.13 -22.70 19.76
C ILE A 150 -0.96 -21.71 20.21
N ARG A 151 -1.40 -21.78 21.47
CA ARG A 151 -2.37 -20.81 22.03
C ARG A 151 -1.85 -19.38 22.00
N ASN A 152 -0.58 -19.16 22.37
CA ASN A 152 0.03 -17.84 22.31
C ASN A 152 0.12 -17.31 20.86
N ALA A 153 0.48 -18.18 19.91
CA ALA A 153 0.52 -17.83 18.50
C ALA A 153 -0.86 -17.43 17.95
N LEU A 154 -1.93 -18.10 18.37
CA LEU A 154 -3.30 -17.74 18.01
C LEU A 154 -3.68 -16.34 18.52
N ILE A 155 -3.31 -15.99 19.76
CA ILE A 155 -3.55 -14.65 20.31
C ILE A 155 -2.78 -13.59 19.50
N ILE A 156 -1.53 -13.87 19.12
CA ILE A 156 -0.73 -12.96 18.28
C ILE A 156 -1.37 -12.80 16.90
N ALA A 157 -1.84 -13.88 16.29
CA ALA A 157 -2.51 -13.86 14.98
C ALA A 157 -3.81 -13.03 15.04
N GLN A 158 -4.64 -13.23 16.06
CA GLN A 158 -5.86 -12.43 16.28
C GLN A 158 -5.54 -10.94 16.47
N LYS A 159 -4.53 -10.61 17.28
CA LYS A 159 -4.09 -9.23 17.45
C LYS A 159 -3.62 -8.62 16.12
N ARG A 160 -2.90 -9.38 15.30
CA ARG A 160 -2.46 -8.93 13.96
C ARG A 160 -3.66 -8.67 13.04
N ASN A 161 -4.66 -9.55 13.05
CA ASN A 161 -5.88 -9.38 12.26
C ASN A 161 -6.64 -8.10 12.69
N GLN A 162 -6.71 -7.83 13.99
CA GLN A 162 -7.29 -6.59 14.50
C GLN A 162 -6.50 -5.37 14.03
N THR A 163 -5.17 -5.35 14.20
CA THR A 163 -4.31 -4.25 13.73
C THR A 163 -4.45 -4.02 12.22
N ASN A 164 -4.55 -5.08 11.41
CA ASN A 164 -4.77 -4.93 9.97
C ASN A 164 -6.11 -4.25 9.66
N THR A 165 -7.16 -4.62 10.39
CA THR A 165 -8.49 -4.01 10.25
C THR A 165 -8.46 -2.54 10.64
N ASP A 166 -7.83 -2.21 11.77
CA ASP A 166 -7.68 -0.84 12.25
C ASP A 166 -6.90 0.03 11.23
N LEU A 167 -5.78 -0.50 10.70
CA LEU A 167 -4.97 0.18 9.69
C LEU A 167 -5.70 0.35 8.36
N TYR A 168 -6.52 -0.62 7.96
CA TYR A 168 -7.36 -0.51 6.76
C TYR A 168 -8.39 0.62 6.90
N THR A 169 -9.12 0.66 8.01
CA THR A 169 -10.10 1.70 8.27
C THR A 169 -9.44 3.08 8.38
N ASP A 170 -8.31 3.17 9.09
CA ASP A 170 -7.53 4.41 9.20
C ASP A 170 -7.02 4.91 7.84
N LEU A 171 -6.53 4.01 6.97
CA LEU A 171 -6.12 4.37 5.61
C LEU A 171 -7.27 4.99 4.82
N ILE A 172 -8.46 4.38 4.88
CA ILE A 172 -9.65 4.91 4.19
C ILE A 172 -10.01 6.29 4.73
N GLU A 173 -10.10 6.45 6.04
CA GLU A 173 -10.45 7.73 6.66
C GLU A 173 -9.45 8.83 6.32
N LYS A 174 -8.15 8.52 6.28
CA LYS A 174 -7.10 9.45 5.83
C LYS A 174 -7.27 9.87 4.37
N LEU A 175 -7.59 8.95 3.47
CA LEU A 175 -7.80 9.30 2.06
C LEU A 175 -9.07 10.15 1.88
N VAL A 176 -10.14 9.80 2.59
CA VAL A 176 -11.41 10.54 2.56
C VAL A 176 -11.26 11.94 3.16
N SER A 177 -10.52 12.09 4.26
CA SER A 177 -10.27 13.39 4.88
C SER A 177 -9.48 14.32 3.94
N LEU A 178 -8.42 13.81 3.32
CA LEU A 178 -7.63 14.52 2.30
C LEU A 178 -8.50 14.98 1.12
N MET A 179 -9.37 14.11 0.61
CA MET A 179 -10.26 14.45 -0.50
C MET A 179 -11.34 15.47 -0.13
N ASN A 180 -11.82 15.47 1.12
CA ASN A 180 -12.78 16.46 1.62
C ASN A 180 -12.12 17.81 1.99
N GLY A 181 -10.80 17.95 1.84
CA GLY A 181 -10.09 19.20 2.13
C GLY A 181 -9.95 19.50 3.62
N SER A 182 -9.94 18.48 4.49
CA SER A 182 -9.82 18.65 5.96
C SER A 182 -8.56 19.42 6.39
N ASN A 183 -7.54 19.49 5.54
CA ASN A 183 -6.27 20.14 5.80
C ASN A 183 -6.24 21.63 5.38
N GLY A 184 -7.39 22.23 5.03
CA GLY A 184 -7.51 23.65 4.68
C GLY A 184 -7.02 24.04 3.28
N SER A 185 -6.57 23.07 2.48
CA SER A 185 -6.22 23.24 1.06
C SER A 185 -7.05 22.30 0.20
N ASN A 186 -7.56 22.82 -0.91
CA ASN A 186 -8.16 21.98 -1.94
C ASN A 186 -7.08 21.07 -2.54
N LEU A 187 -7.36 19.78 -2.58
CA LEU A 187 -6.47 18.80 -3.19
C LEU A 187 -6.41 19.05 -4.71
N HIS A 188 -5.20 19.13 -5.26
CA HIS A 188 -5.05 19.31 -6.71
C HIS A 188 -5.68 18.11 -7.45
N TRP A 189 -6.42 18.39 -8.53
CA TRP A 189 -7.31 17.42 -9.20
C TRP A 189 -6.65 16.08 -9.57
N ARG A 190 -5.35 16.08 -9.90
CA ARG A 190 -4.57 14.84 -10.16
C ARG A 190 -4.46 13.94 -8.94
N TYR A 191 -4.17 14.51 -7.78
CA TYR A 191 -4.11 13.74 -6.53
C TYR A 191 -5.51 13.33 -6.07
N TYR A 192 -6.53 14.15 -6.35
CA TYR A 192 -7.93 13.75 -6.16
C TYR A 192 -8.28 12.53 -7.00
N GLN A 193 -7.85 12.51 -8.26
CA GLN A 193 -8.01 11.37 -9.15
C GLN A 193 -7.26 10.12 -8.65
N LEU A 194 -5.99 10.26 -8.27
CA LEU A 194 -5.19 9.18 -7.70
C LEU A 194 -5.85 8.60 -6.45
N SER A 195 -6.31 9.46 -5.54
CA SER A 195 -6.97 9.06 -4.30
C SER A 195 -8.31 8.35 -4.57
N ASN A 196 -9.09 8.79 -5.55
CA ASN A 196 -10.31 8.08 -5.98
C ASN A 196 -9.99 6.66 -6.51
N VAL A 197 -8.94 6.52 -7.32
CA VAL A 197 -8.50 5.20 -7.79
C VAL A 197 -8.07 4.32 -6.61
N MET A 198 -7.20 4.83 -5.74
CA MET A 198 -6.76 4.13 -4.53
C MET A 198 -7.95 3.68 -3.66
N LEU A 199 -8.88 4.58 -3.36
CA LEU A 199 -10.05 4.26 -2.55
C LEU A 199 -10.95 3.21 -3.22
N SER A 200 -11.11 3.27 -4.55
CA SER A 200 -11.89 2.25 -5.27
C SER A 200 -11.26 0.84 -5.21
N MET A 201 -9.93 0.76 -5.12
CA MET A 201 -9.21 -0.51 -4.96
C MET A 201 -9.31 -1.07 -3.53
N LEU A 202 -9.76 -0.28 -2.55
CA LEU A 202 -9.96 -0.70 -1.16
C LEU A 202 -11.37 -1.23 -0.88
N ILE A 203 -12.25 -1.30 -1.89
CA ILE A 203 -13.58 -1.91 -1.77
C ILE A 203 -13.42 -3.43 -1.73
N ARG A 204 -14.11 -4.07 -0.79
CA ARG A 204 -13.99 -5.50 -0.53
C ARG A 204 -15.35 -6.10 -0.20
N HIS A 205 -15.41 -7.42 -0.23
CA HIS A 205 -16.62 -8.19 0.04
C HIS A 205 -16.70 -8.72 1.48
N ASP A 206 -15.57 -8.79 2.18
CA ASP A 206 -15.44 -9.40 3.51
C ASP A 206 -15.85 -8.44 4.63
N ILE A 207 -15.67 -7.12 4.44
CA ILE A 207 -16.10 -6.09 5.39
C ILE A 207 -16.78 -4.92 4.66
N PRO A 208 -17.78 -4.27 5.27
CA PRO A 208 -18.44 -3.12 4.68
C PRO A 208 -17.47 -1.93 4.60
N LEU A 209 -17.57 -1.16 3.51
CA LEU A 209 -16.80 0.06 3.33
C LEU A 209 -17.25 1.12 4.38
N PRO A 210 -16.32 1.88 5.00
CA PRO A 210 -16.68 2.96 5.91
C PRO A 210 -17.67 3.97 5.30
N ALA A 211 -18.65 4.41 6.09
CA ALA A 211 -19.72 5.29 5.63
C ALA A 211 -19.20 6.63 5.06
N SER A 212 -18.06 7.12 5.58
CA SER A 212 -17.34 8.30 5.08
C SER A 212 -16.97 8.16 3.60
N ALA A 213 -16.44 7.00 3.20
CA ALA A 213 -16.08 6.67 1.82
C ALA A 213 -17.30 6.46 0.93
N VAL A 214 -18.35 5.78 1.44
CA VAL A 214 -19.63 5.62 0.70
C VAL A 214 -20.26 6.97 0.39
N ASN A 215 -20.30 7.88 1.38
CA ASN A 215 -20.79 9.24 1.21
C ASN A 215 -19.95 10.01 0.17
N LEU A 216 -18.62 9.86 0.21
CA LEU A 216 -17.75 10.48 -0.78
C LEU A 216 -18.04 9.98 -2.20
N PHE A 217 -18.15 8.66 -2.42
CA PHE A 217 -18.50 8.13 -3.73
C PHE A 217 -19.87 8.60 -4.20
N THR A 218 -20.85 8.68 -3.28
CA THR A 218 -22.20 9.20 -3.57
C THR A 218 -22.13 10.66 -4.04
N LYS A 219 -21.39 11.52 -3.34
CA LYS A 219 -21.15 12.91 -3.76
C LYS A 219 -20.47 12.98 -5.13
N ASN A 220 -19.52 12.07 -5.38
CA ASN A 220 -18.76 12.04 -6.62
C ASN A 220 -19.56 11.54 -7.84
N LEU A 221 -20.78 11.01 -7.68
CA LEU A 221 -21.66 10.64 -8.80
C LEU A 221 -22.04 11.83 -9.68
N ILE A 222 -22.08 13.04 -9.12
CA ILE A 222 -22.38 14.29 -9.82
C ILE A 222 -21.15 15.16 -10.04
N HIS A 223 -19.94 14.62 -9.87
CA HIS A 223 -18.69 15.36 -10.04
C HIS A 223 -18.49 15.85 -11.49
N ASP A 224 -17.92 17.05 -11.68
CA ASP A 224 -17.76 17.66 -13.01
C ASP A 224 -16.93 16.78 -13.96
N THR A 225 -15.81 16.27 -13.47
CA THR A 225 -14.95 15.32 -14.20
C THR A 225 -15.65 13.98 -14.46
N LEU A 226 -15.87 13.64 -15.73
CA LEU A 226 -16.47 12.38 -16.17
C LEU A 226 -15.73 11.14 -15.64
N TYR A 227 -14.40 11.20 -15.55
CA TYR A 227 -13.58 10.09 -15.05
C TYR A 227 -13.91 9.73 -13.59
N ILE A 228 -14.07 10.74 -12.72
CA ILE A 228 -14.43 10.56 -11.31
C ILE A 228 -15.82 9.96 -11.17
N ARG A 229 -16.79 10.43 -11.97
CA ARG A 229 -18.15 9.86 -12.00
C ARG A 229 -18.14 8.38 -12.38
N LYS A 230 -17.37 8.00 -13.40
CA LYS A 230 -17.28 6.59 -13.83
C LYS A 230 -16.72 5.68 -12.73
N ILE A 231 -15.65 6.12 -12.05
CA ILE A 231 -15.12 5.39 -10.89
C ILE A 231 -16.19 5.29 -9.81
N SER A 232 -16.84 6.40 -9.48
CA SER A 232 -17.82 6.45 -8.39
C SER A 232 -19.05 5.59 -8.66
N ILE A 233 -19.53 5.52 -9.91
CA ILE A 233 -20.61 4.61 -10.31
C ILE A 233 -20.20 3.15 -10.10
N ALA A 234 -19.00 2.77 -10.55
CA ALA A 234 -18.49 1.41 -10.39
C ALA A 234 -18.29 1.07 -8.90
N SER A 235 -17.67 1.96 -8.15
CA SER A 235 -17.45 1.84 -6.69
C SER A 235 -18.76 1.72 -5.94
N TYR A 236 -19.73 2.60 -6.20
CA TYR A 236 -21.04 2.58 -5.54
C TYR A 236 -21.81 1.29 -5.87
N SER A 237 -21.73 0.82 -7.12
CA SER A 237 -22.33 -0.46 -7.52
C SER A 237 -21.69 -1.67 -6.84
N ALA A 238 -20.41 -1.59 -6.46
CA ALA A 238 -19.71 -2.66 -5.73
C ALA A 238 -19.99 -2.64 -4.22
N VAL A 239 -20.51 -1.53 -3.70
CA VAL A 239 -20.90 -1.39 -2.28
C VAL A 239 -22.33 -1.89 -2.03
N LEU A 240 -23.22 -1.77 -3.03
CA LEU A 240 -24.59 -2.28 -3.00
C LEU A 240 -24.65 -3.81 -3.16
#